data_AF-A0A212TN58-F1
#
_entry.id   AF-A0A212TN58-F1
#
_cell.length_a   1.000
_cell.length_b   1.000
_cell.length_c   1.000
_cell.angle_alpha   90.00
_cell.angle_beta   90.00
_cell.angle_gamma   90.00
#
_symmetry.space_group_name_H-M   'P 1'
#
loop_
_entity.id
_entity.type
_entity.pdbx_description
1 polymer ?
#
loop_
_entity_poly.entity_id
_entity_poly.type
_entity_poly.pdbx_seq_one_letter_code
_entity_poly.pdbx_strand_id
1 'polypeptide(L)'
;MAENQSKAANQANEPAQAPVLRPGRAADPVPAPITAGAQASAPVSASQAAENAPSHQAPDTAAKTGKPLGGEESREADSRGTERVLAESRQRKLRLMLRQCDRVLLMDFDLLAMNGWPDNFTMAEARRGRDLWLFSALIAAAIFLSGLTGFVPAWIAGGGFGAFVIILFLGIPAVRRIYTTKPSYLDLIMTRRRMLREARQHVAHLEGADGLVWQCARMADFNPALKNTRFSNLLRSSENRVLSRQLNRREHVRLYLIYLLEAEKAYSRVQKAFFEGNQEAIDQGWEEVAAEPDPRT
;
A
#
# COMPACT_ATOMS: atom_id res chain seq x y z
N MET A 1 -8.70 -67.46 17.30
CA MET A 1 -9.24 -66.45 16.36
C MET A 1 -8.21 -65.36 16.23
N ALA A 2 -7.53 -65.26 15.08
CA ALA A 2 -6.33 -64.41 14.93
C ALA A 2 -6.22 -63.82 13.52
N GLU A 3 -7.20 -63.02 13.12
CA GLU A 3 -7.19 -62.22 11.88
C GLU A 3 -7.93 -60.91 12.15
N ASN A 4 -7.23 -59.77 12.04
CA ASN A 4 -7.76 -58.42 11.73
C ASN A 4 -6.70 -57.30 11.92
N GLN A 5 -5.63 -57.52 12.69
CA GLN A 5 -4.56 -56.51 12.87
C GLN A 5 -3.66 -56.33 11.62
N SER A 6 -3.68 -57.28 10.68
CA SER A 6 -2.83 -57.29 9.48
C SER A 6 -3.16 -56.23 8.43
N LYS A 7 -4.32 -55.56 8.49
CA LYS A 7 -4.69 -54.49 7.55
C LYS A 7 -4.12 -53.11 7.89
N ALA A 8 -3.67 -52.88 9.12
CA ALA A 8 -3.14 -51.59 9.55
C ALA A 8 -1.65 -51.37 9.18
N ALA A 9 -0.89 -52.44 8.94
CA ALA A 9 0.56 -52.37 8.71
C ALA A 9 0.97 -52.07 7.26
N ASN A 10 0.13 -52.42 6.27
CA ASN A 10 0.50 -52.39 4.85
C ASN A 10 0.10 -51.12 4.08
N GLN A 11 -0.24 -50.02 4.77
CA GLN A 11 -0.45 -48.69 4.15
C GLN A 11 0.61 -47.65 4.57
N ALA A 12 1.61 -48.04 5.36
CA ALA A 12 2.63 -47.15 5.90
C ALA A 12 3.89 -47.01 5.01
N ASN A 13 3.81 -47.36 3.71
CA ASN A 13 5.01 -47.44 2.86
C ASN A 13 4.74 -47.17 1.36
N GLU A 14 4.23 -45.97 1.03
CA GLU A 14 4.41 -45.37 -0.29
C GLU A 14 5.35 -44.14 -0.18
N PRO A 15 6.28 -43.94 -1.12
CA PRO A 15 7.21 -42.81 -1.08
C PRO A 15 6.48 -41.49 -1.35
N ALA A 16 6.84 -40.45 -0.59
CA ALA A 16 6.21 -39.14 -0.67
C ALA A 16 6.30 -38.55 -2.09
N GLN A 17 5.14 -38.33 -2.73
CA GLN A 17 5.08 -37.65 -4.02
C GLN A 17 5.57 -36.21 -3.88
N ALA A 18 6.65 -35.87 -4.58
CA ALA A 18 7.21 -34.53 -4.60
C ALA A 18 6.17 -33.50 -5.11
N PRO A 19 6.21 -32.24 -4.64
CA PRO A 19 5.23 -31.23 -5.03
C PRO A 19 5.36 -30.91 -6.52
N VAL A 20 4.46 -31.47 -7.34
CA VAL A 20 4.42 -31.26 -8.79
C VAL A 20 4.06 -29.80 -9.07
N LEU A 21 5.08 -29.00 -9.38
CA LEU A 21 4.91 -27.66 -9.94
C LEU A 21 4.17 -27.80 -11.28
N ARG A 22 2.91 -27.35 -11.31
CA ARG A 22 2.17 -27.25 -12.57
C ARG A 22 2.92 -26.26 -13.48
N PRO A 23 3.35 -26.65 -14.69
CA PRO A 23 3.93 -25.70 -15.63
C PRO A 23 2.92 -24.60 -15.93
N GLY A 24 3.39 -23.36 -15.96
CA GLY A 24 2.54 -22.20 -16.18
C GLY A 24 1.82 -22.27 -17.54
N ARG A 25 0.58 -21.76 -17.59
CA ARG A 25 -0.11 -21.47 -18.85
C ARG A 25 0.81 -20.60 -19.70
N ALA A 26 1.01 -20.98 -20.97
CA ALA A 26 1.84 -20.22 -21.90
C ALA A 26 1.36 -18.76 -22.00
N ALA A 27 2.32 -17.84 -22.13
CA ALA A 27 2.04 -16.42 -22.30
C ALA A 27 1.35 -16.14 -23.65
N ASP A 28 0.64 -15.01 -23.73
CA ASP A 28 0.03 -14.55 -24.97
C ASP A 28 1.08 -14.33 -26.08
N PRO A 29 0.77 -14.64 -27.35
CA PRO A 29 1.72 -14.52 -28.44
C PRO A 29 2.09 -13.05 -28.72
N VAL A 30 3.40 -12.78 -28.71
CA VAL A 30 3.96 -11.47 -29.10
C VAL A 30 3.70 -11.21 -30.58
N PRO A 31 3.25 -10.00 -30.98
CA PRO A 31 3.09 -9.65 -32.40
C PRO A 31 4.41 -9.73 -33.17
N ALA A 32 4.41 -10.44 -34.30
CA ALA A 32 5.56 -10.51 -35.20
C ALA A 32 5.78 -9.18 -35.95
N PRO A 33 7.03 -8.82 -36.32
CA PRO A 33 7.32 -7.57 -37.02
C PRO A 33 6.78 -7.58 -38.46
N ILE A 34 6.23 -6.45 -38.89
CA ILE A 34 5.74 -6.25 -40.26
C ILE A 34 6.90 -5.73 -41.13
N THR A 35 7.44 -6.58 -41.99
CA THR A 35 8.29 -6.16 -43.12
C THR A 35 7.46 -5.80 -44.35
N ALA A 36 8.00 -4.90 -45.19
CA ALA A 36 7.26 -4.20 -46.24
C ALA A 36 6.91 -5.05 -47.48
N GLY A 37 5.85 -4.67 -48.21
CA GLY A 37 5.63 -5.17 -49.57
C GLY A 37 4.23 -5.04 -50.18
N ALA A 38 3.71 -3.82 -50.43
CA ALA A 38 2.62 -3.60 -51.40
C ALA A 38 2.58 -2.14 -51.93
N GLN A 39 2.47 -1.98 -53.24
CA GLN A 39 2.09 -0.75 -53.96
C GLN A 39 0.59 -0.87 -54.33
N ALA A 40 -0.18 0.10 -54.84
CA ALA A 40 0.01 1.47 -55.36
C ALA A 40 -1.27 2.30 -55.01
N SER A 41 -1.59 3.54 -55.43
CA SER A 41 -1.14 4.43 -56.52
C SER A 41 -1.33 5.92 -56.13
N ALA A 42 -0.71 6.85 -56.87
CA ALA A 42 -0.92 8.31 -56.76
C ALA A 42 -2.04 8.83 -57.72
N PRO A 43 -2.34 10.16 -57.77
CA PRO A 43 -1.55 11.05 -58.64
C PRO A 43 -1.30 12.52 -58.18
N VAL A 44 -0.11 13.02 -58.58
CA VAL A 44 0.43 14.42 -58.74
C VAL A 44 -0.32 15.71 -58.33
N SER A 45 0.43 16.63 -57.68
CA SER A 45 0.90 17.96 -58.21
C SER A 45 1.59 18.80 -57.09
N ALA A 46 2.51 19.76 -57.30
CA ALA A 46 3.51 20.06 -58.36
C ALA A 46 4.50 21.18 -57.85
N SER A 47 5.63 21.40 -58.55
CA SER A 47 6.72 22.41 -58.29
C SER A 47 7.66 22.10 -57.09
N GLN A 48 9.02 22.13 -57.14
CA GLN A 48 10.06 22.93 -57.84
C GLN A 48 10.25 24.35 -57.25
N ALA A 49 11.45 24.94 -57.05
CA ALA A 49 12.88 24.51 -57.00
C ALA A 49 13.66 25.64 -56.23
N ALA A 50 14.98 25.75 -56.02
CA ALA A 50 16.26 25.08 -56.35
C ALA A 50 17.24 25.38 -55.15
N GLU A 51 18.25 24.59 -54.74
CA GLU A 51 19.51 24.15 -55.37
C GLU A 51 20.56 25.25 -55.70
N ASN A 52 21.59 25.41 -54.85
CA ASN A 52 23.02 25.26 -55.21
C ASN A 52 24.02 25.50 -54.05
N ALA A 53 25.20 24.90 -54.19
CA ALA A 53 26.46 25.15 -53.47
C ALA A 53 27.57 25.34 -54.56
N PRO A 54 28.92 25.31 -54.35
CA PRO A 54 29.68 25.08 -53.11
C PRO A 54 31.00 25.90 -52.93
N SER A 55 31.70 25.62 -51.82
CA SER A 55 33.17 25.52 -51.66
C SER A 55 34.14 26.73 -51.65
N HIS A 56 35.01 26.67 -50.63
CA HIS A 56 36.48 26.89 -50.60
C HIS A 56 37.13 28.24 -50.17
N GLN A 57 38.26 28.01 -49.47
CA GLN A 57 39.44 28.84 -49.19
C GLN A 57 39.43 29.90 -48.06
N ALA A 58 40.48 29.82 -47.24
CA ALA A 58 41.02 30.88 -46.38
C ALA A 58 42.27 31.48 -47.06
N PRO A 59 42.79 32.62 -46.56
CA PRO A 59 44.05 32.53 -45.81
C PRO A 59 44.16 33.50 -44.61
N ASP A 60 45.27 33.42 -43.89
CA ASP A 60 45.62 34.17 -42.67
C ASP A 60 45.90 35.68 -42.87
N THR A 61 45.95 36.46 -41.78
CA THR A 61 47.21 37.02 -41.19
C THR A 61 46.89 38.11 -40.12
N ALA A 62 47.88 38.41 -39.26
CA ALA A 62 48.06 39.64 -38.44
C ALA A 62 47.29 39.76 -37.09
N ALA A 63 47.98 39.30 -36.04
CA ALA A 63 47.66 39.50 -34.63
C ALA A 63 47.53 40.99 -34.19
N LYS A 64 46.73 41.20 -33.13
CA LYS A 64 46.97 42.26 -32.13
C LYS A 64 46.85 41.69 -30.72
N THR A 65 47.94 41.77 -29.97
CA THR A 65 48.01 41.35 -28.56
C THR A 65 47.22 42.33 -27.68
N GLY A 66 46.08 41.89 -27.16
CA GLY A 66 45.33 42.55 -26.09
C GLY A 66 45.09 41.54 -24.97
N LYS A 67 45.76 41.70 -23.82
CA LYS A 67 45.86 40.69 -22.75
C LYS A 67 44.89 41.01 -21.60
N PRO A 68 43.77 40.27 -21.40
CA PRO A 68 42.84 40.52 -20.30
C PRO A 68 43.12 39.59 -19.10
N LEU A 69 44.22 39.81 -18.38
CA LEU A 69 44.31 39.27 -17.01
C LEU A 69 43.32 40.03 -16.12
N GLY A 70 42.55 39.30 -15.31
CA GLY A 70 41.51 39.82 -14.41
C GLY A 70 40.08 39.38 -14.74
N GLY A 71 39.84 38.74 -15.88
CA GLY A 71 38.52 38.26 -16.28
C GLY A 71 38.08 36.92 -15.68
N GLU A 72 39.02 36.14 -15.13
CA GLU A 72 38.77 34.75 -14.68
C GLU A 72 38.43 34.69 -13.18
N GLU A 73 39.23 35.32 -12.29
CA GLU A 73 38.93 35.40 -10.85
C GLU A 73 37.53 35.99 -10.58
N SER A 74 37.14 37.04 -11.32
CA SER A 74 35.81 37.66 -11.20
C SER A 74 34.67 36.72 -11.64
N ARG A 75 34.92 35.78 -12.56
CA ARG A 75 33.94 34.78 -13.00
C ARG A 75 33.89 33.58 -12.07
N GLU A 76 35.04 33.12 -11.56
CA GLU A 76 35.07 32.05 -10.56
C GLU A 76 34.45 32.48 -9.23
N ALA A 77 34.65 33.74 -8.81
CA ALA A 77 34.01 34.29 -7.61
C ALA A 77 32.48 34.34 -7.74
N ASP A 78 31.96 34.78 -8.90
CA ASP A 78 30.53 34.81 -9.20
C ASP A 78 29.93 33.39 -9.33
N SER A 79 30.67 32.45 -9.96
CA SER A 79 30.30 31.03 -10.00
C SER A 79 30.17 30.44 -8.60
N ARG A 80 31.22 30.56 -7.76
CA ARG A 80 31.19 30.08 -6.37
C ARG A 80 30.09 30.75 -5.54
N GLY A 81 29.82 32.03 -5.76
CA GLY A 81 28.71 32.74 -5.12
C GLY A 81 27.35 32.15 -5.48
N THR A 82 27.09 31.92 -6.78
CA THR A 82 25.84 31.30 -7.23
C THR A 82 25.70 29.83 -6.82
N GLU A 83 26.79 29.06 -6.87
CA GLU A 83 26.85 27.66 -6.40
C GLU A 83 26.53 27.56 -4.90
N ARG A 84 27.11 28.44 -4.07
CA ARG A 84 26.82 28.51 -2.62
C ARG A 84 25.34 28.83 -2.36
N VAL A 85 24.78 29.83 -3.03
CA VAL A 85 23.35 30.19 -2.89
C VAL A 85 22.44 29.03 -3.34
N LEU A 86 22.82 28.29 -4.38
CA LEU A 86 22.11 27.09 -4.80
C LEU A 86 22.21 25.98 -3.75
N ALA A 87 23.38 25.73 -3.15
CA ALA A 87 23.56 24.77 -2.06
C ALA A 87 22.74 25.13 -0.82
N GLU A 88 22.74 26.40 -0.39
CA GLU A 88 21.88 26.91 0.68
C GLU A 88 20.40 26.63 0.39
N SER A 89 19.94 26.92 -0.83
CA SER A 89 18.54 26.67 -1.23
C SER A 89 18.17 25.18 -1.18
N ARG A 90 19.10 24.29 -1.56
CA ARG A 90 18.94 22.83 -1.52
C ARG A 90 18.86 22.33 -0.08
N GLN A 91 19.81 22.71 0.77
CA GLN A 91 19.80 22.28 2.18
C GLN A 91 18.58 22.81 2.94
N ARG A 92 18.18 24.07 2.74
CA ARG A 92 16.94 24.64 3.32
C ARG A 92 15.69 23.86 2.86
N LYS A 93 15.61 23.48 1.58
CA LYS A 93 14.54 22.62 1.03
C LYS A 93 14.54 21.24 1.70
N LEU A 94 15.70 20.60 1.89
CA LEU A 94 15.83 19.29 2.53
C LEU A 94 15.46 19.33 4.02
N ARG A 95 15.95 20.30 4.80
CA ARG A 95 15.59 20.50 6.22
C ARG A 95 14.08 20.71 6.40
N LEU A 96 13.44 21.43 5.47
CA LEU A 96 11.98 21.61 5.44
C LEU A 96 11.24 20.30 5.09
N MET A 97 11.72 19.53 4.10
CA MET A 97 11.14 18.23 3.74
C MET A 97 11.21 17.23 4.90
N LEU A 98 12.36 17.14 5.58
CA LEU A 98 12.53 16.29 6.76
C LEU A 98 11.58 16.71 7.89
N ARG A 99 11.57 17.99 8.29
CA ARG A 99 10.66 18.50 9.34
C ARG A 99 9.17 18.30 9.02
N GLN A 100 8.78 18.28 7.75
CA GLN A 100 7.40 17.96 7.32
C GLN A 100 7.11 16.45 7.36
N CYS A 101 8.04 15.62 6.88
CA CYS A 101 7.82 14.18 6.72
C CYS A 101 8.23 13.33 7.94
N ASP A 102 8.81 13.94 8.98
CA ASP A 102 9.29 13.28 10.20
C ASP A 102 8.26 12.34 10.83
N ARG A 103 6.99 12.75 10.75
CA ARG A 103 5.85 12.01 11.29
C ARG A 103 5.58 10.65 10.65
N VAL A 104 6.20 10.34 9.50
CA VAL A 104 6.20 8.98 8.94
C VAL A 104 6.86 7.99 9.91
N LEU A 105 7.86 8.42 10.68
CA LEU A 105 8.57 7.60 11.67
C LEU A 105 7.72 7.24 12.90
N LEU A 106 6.57 7.92 13.10
CA LEU A 106 5.63 7.65 14.20
C LEU A 106 4.52 6.67 13.81
N MET A 107 4.67 5.97 12.68
CA MET A 107 3.76 4.95 12.18
C MET A 107 3.75 3.68 13.05
N ASP A 108 2.58 3.28 13.54
CA ASP A 108 2.36 1.95 14.10
C ASP A 108 2.07 0.93 12.98
N PHE A 109 3.02 0.04 12.72
CA PHE A 109 2.91 -1.00 11.69
C PHE A 109 1.81 -2.03 11.99
N ASP A 110 1.71 -2.53 13.22
CA ASP A 110 0.77 -3.61 13.57
C ASP A 110 -0.68 -3.16 13.50
N LEU A 111 -0.94 -1.93 13.97
CA LEU A 111 -2.23 -1.27 13.95
C LEU A 111 -2.69 -1.01 12.50
N LEU A 112 -1.80 -0.56 11.62
CA LEU A 112 -2.11 -0.33 10.19
C LEU A 112 -2.18 -1.62 9.36
N ALA A 113 -1.34 -2.62 9.63
CA ALA A 113 -1.35 -3.90 8.92
C ALA A 113 -2.64 -4.69 9.18
N MET A 114 -3.22 -4.48 10.38
CA MET A 114 -4.37 -5.20 10.93
C MET A 114 -4.13 -6.71 10.81
N ASN A 115 -3.06 -7.19 11.44
CA ASN A 115 -2.62 -8.58 11.35
C ASN A 115 -3.71 -9.55 11.84
N GLY A 116 -4.37 -9.24 12.96
CA GLY A 116 -5.49 -10.00 13.51
C GLY A 116 -6.87 -9.78 12.85
N TRP A 117 -6.97 -9.21 11.65
CA TRP A 117 -8.26 -8.95 10.99
C TRP A 117 -9.07 -10.24 10.76
N PRO A 118 -10.31 -10.36 11.28
CA PRO A 118 -11.14 -11.54 11.11
C PRO A 118 -11.35 -11.91 9.64
N ASP A 119 -11.01 -13.13 9.24
CA ASP A 119 -11.13 -13.60 7.86
C ASP A 119 -12.59 -13.79 7.39
N ASN A 120 -12.80 -13.91 6.08
CA ASN A 120 -14.09 -14.21 5.48
C ASN A 120 -14.56 -15.67 5.73
N PHE A 121 -13.64 -16.64 5.85
CA PHE A 121 -14.01 -18.03 6.17
C PHE A 121 -14.59 -18.14 7.58
N THR A 122 -13.92 -17.58 8.59
CA THR A 122 -14.41 -17.64 9.99
C THR A 122 -15.71 -16.86 10.17
N MET A 123 -15.90 -15.76 9.44
CA MET A 123 -17.18 -15.06 9.34
C MET A 123 -18.29 -15.91 8.72
N ALA A 124 -17.99 -16.72 7.70
CA ALA A 124 -18.95 -17.63 7.08
C ALA A 124 -19.29 -18.83 7.99
N GLU A 125 -18.31 -19.39 8.70
CA GLU A 125 -18.52 -20.43 9.70
C GLU A 125 -19.39 -19.93 10.86
N ALA A 126 -19.04 -18.76 11.44
CA ALA A 126 -19.80 -18.16 12.53
C ALA A 126 -21.23 -17.80 12.12
N ARG A 127 -21.44 -17.38 10.86
CA ARG A 127 -22.77 -17.19 10.28
C ARG A 127 -23.52 -18.53 10.20
N ARG A 128 -22.94 -19.56 9.57
CA ARG A 128 -23.56 -20.89 9.44
C ARG A 128 -23.96 -21.47 10.80
N GLY A 129 -23.10 -21.38 11.81
CA GLY A 129 -23.39 -21.86 13.17
C GLY A 129 -24.55 -21.12 13.85
N ARG A 130 -24.66 -19.79 13.63
CA ARG A 130 -25.83 -19.00 14.10
C ARG A 130 -27.10 -19.39 13.34
N ASP A 131 -27.00 -19.54 12.02
CA ASP A 131 -28.16 -19.76 11.16
C ASP A 131 -28.73 -21.17 11.37
N LEU A 132 -27.88 -22.19 11.54
CA LEU A 132 -28.28 -23.54 11.95
C LEU A 132 -28.98 -23.57 13.32
N TRP A 133 -28.52 -22.77 14.28
CA TRP A 133 -29.17 -22.63 15.60
C TRP A 133 -30.53 -21.93 15.49
N LEU A 134 -30.67 -20.91 14.63
CA LEU A 134 -31.97 -20.30 14.33
C LEU A 134 -32.92 -21.29 13.63
N PHE A 135 -32.43 -22.11 12.70
CA PHE A 135 -33.24 -23.14 12.05
C PHE A 135 -33.72 -24.21 13.03
N SER A 136 -32.88 -24.71 13.94
CA SER A 136 -33.32 -25.70 14.94
C SER A 136 -34.31 -25.10 15.94
N ALA A 137 -34.12 -23.85 16.37
CA ALA A 137 -35.09 -23.13 17.20
C ALA A 137 -36.43 -22.95 16.48
N LEU A 138 -36.42 -22.57 15.20
CA LEU A 138 -37.63 -22.38 14.38
C LEU A 138 -38.38 -23.70 14.15
N ILE A 139 -37.68 -24.81 13.89
CA ILE A 139 -38.29 -26.14 13.76
C ILE A 139 -38.92 -26.58 15.08
N ALA A 140 -38.24 -26.42 16.22
CA ALA A 140 -38.79 -26.76 17.53
C ALA A 140 -40.02 -25.91 17.89
N ALA A 141 -40.00 -24.61 17.56
CA ALA A 141 -41.15 -23.73 17.71
C ALA A 141 -42.32 -24.15 16.81
N ALA A 142 -42.08 -24.52 15.55
CA ALA A 142 -43.12 -24.98 14.63
C ALA A 142 -43.79 -26.28 15.11
N ILE A 143 -43.02 -27.23 15.66
CA ILE A 143 -43.53 -28.46 16.28
C ILE A 143 -44.42 -28.11 17.50
N PHE A 144 -43.98 -27.19 18.35
CA PHE A 144 -44.75 -26.75 19.51
C PHE A 144 -46.08 -26.06 19.11
N LEU A 145 -46.05 -25.12 18.16
CA LEU A 145 -47.26 -24.44 17.66
C LEU A 145 -48.24 -25.43 17.00
N SER A 146 -47.74 -26.41 16.23
CA SER A 146 -48.57 -27.46 15.62
C SER A 146 -49.18 -28.43 16.66
N GLY A 147 -48.52 -28.58 17.81
CA GLY A 147 -49.09 -29.25 18.98
C GLY A 147 -50.22 -28.45 19.64
N LEU A 148 -50.06 -27.12 19.77
CA LEU A 148 -51.11 -26.24 20.33
C LEU A 148 -52.38 -26.19 19.46
N THR A 149 -52.27 -26.37 18.14
CA THR A 149 -53.43 -26.48 17.24
C THR A 149 -54.06 -27.87 17.21
N GLY A 150 -53.57 -28.81 18.03
CA GLY A 150 -54.10 -30.18 18.10
C GLY A 150 -53.72 -31.09 16.91
N PHE A 151 -52.87 -30.62 16.00
CA PHE A 151 -52.46 -31.37 14.80
C PHE A 151 -51.40 -32.44 15.11
N VAL A 152 -50.78 -32.39 16.29
CA VAL A 152 -49.68 -33.26 16.71
C VAL A 152 -49.91 -33.76 18.15
N PRO A 153 -49.69 -35.05 18.47
CA PRO A 153 -49.85 -35.61 19.81
C PRO A 153 -49.11 -34.84 20.91
N ALA A 154 -49.75 -34.68 22.08
CA ALA A 154 -49.28 -33.85 23.18
C ALA A 154 -47.87 -34.22 23.71
N TRP A 155 -47.47 -35.49 23.64
CA TRP A 155 -46.11 -35.91 24.05
C TRP A 155 -45.02 -35.39 23.10
N ILE A 156 -45.31 -35.30 21.80
CA ILE A 156 -44.42 -34.68 20.81
C ILE A 156 -44.42 -33.16 20.98
N ALA A 157 -45.58 -32.55 21.25
CA ALA A 157 -45.69 -31.12 21.53
C ALA A 157 -44.86 -30.69 22.75
N GLY A 158 -44.94 -31.44 23.85
CA GLY A 158 -44.13 -31.24 25.06
C GLY A 158 -42.63 -31.47 24.83
N GLY A 159 -42.27 -32.48 24.03
CA GLY A 159 -40.89 -32.70 23.61
C GLY A 159 -40.33 -31.55 22.76
N GLY A 160 -41.13 -31.02 21.83
CA GLY A 160 -40.80 -29.84 21.02
C GLY A 160 -40.61 -28.58 21.87
N PHE A 161 -41.47 -28.37 22.87
CA PHE A 161 -41.32 -27.27 23.83
C PHE A 161 -40.02 -27.38 24.65
N GLY A 162 -39.74 -28.57 25.21
CA GLY A 162 -38.51 -28.81 25.97
C GLY A 162 -37.25 -28.60 25.12
N ALA A 163 -37.23 -29.11 23.89
CA ALA A 163 -36.16 -28.88 22.93
C ALA A 163 -36.00 -27.39 22.58
N PHE A 164 -37.10 -26.67 22.33
CA PHE A 164 -37.09 -25.24 22.05
C PHE A 164 -36.46 -24.43 23.19
N VAL A 165 -36.85 -24.70 24.44
CA VAL A 165 -36.31 -24.01 25.62
C VAL A 165 -34.80 -24.30 25.80
N ILE A 166 -34.36 -25.54 25.63
CA ILE A 166 -32.93 -25.91 25.71
C ILE A 166 -32.12 -25.21 24.60
N ILE A 167 -32.63 -25.20 23.36
CA ILE A 167 -31.99 -24.50 22.24
C ILE A 167 -31.91 -23.00 22.53
N LEU A 168 -32.97 -22.38 23.09
CA LEU A 168 -32.99 -20.97 23.45
C LEU A 168 -31.90 -20.62 24.49
N PHE A 169 -31.76 -21.42 25.55
CA PHE A 169 -30.69 -21.25 26.54
C PHE A 169 -29.28 -21.38 25.93
N LEU A 170 -29.08 -22.31 24.98
CA LEU A 170 -27.81 -22.48 24.27
C LEU A 170 -27.47 -21.31 23.34
N GLY A 171 -28.45 -20.47 23.00
CA GLY A 171 -28.26 -19.21 22.28
C GLY A 171 -27.76 -18.05 23.14
N ILE A 172 -27.94 -18.12 24.47
CA ILE A 172 -27.52 -17.05 25.38
C ILE A 172 -25.98 -16.98 25.40
N PRO A 173 -25.36 -15.82 25.09
CA PRO A 173 -23.91 -15.74 24.93
C PRO A 173 -23.14 -16.08 26.22
N ALA A 174 -23.72 -15.85 27.40
CA ALA A 174 -23.12 -16.25 28.68
C ALA A 174 -22.99 -17.78 28.82
N VAL A 175 -24.09 -18.51 28.59
CA VAL A 175 -24.11 -19.99 28.62
C VAL A 175 -23.20 -20.54 27.51
N ARG A 176 -23.35 -20.02 26.29
CA ARG A 176 -22.54 -20.44 25.14
C ARG A 176 -21.04 -20.27 25.37
N ARG A 177 -20.60 -19.17 25.99
CA ARG A 177 -19.17 -18.88 26.24
C ARG A 177 -18.50 -19.85 27.23
N ILE A 178 -19.29 -20.56 28.04
CA ILE A 178 -18.81 -21.62 28.94
C ILE A 178 -18.61 -22.94 28.17
N TYR A 179 -19.47 -23.24 27.19
CA TYR A 179 -19.42 -24.48 26.40
C TYR A 179 -18.66 -24.38 25.08
N THR A 180 -18.40 -23.18 24.55
CA THR A 180 -17.55 -23.01 23.35
C THR A 180 -16.79 -21.69 23.35
N THR A 181 -15.51 -21.78 23.00
CA THR A 181 -14.59 -20.66 22.79
C THR A 181 -14.72 -20.01 21.40
N LYS A 182 -15.57 -20.54 20.51
CA LYS A 182 -15.75 -19.99 19.16
C LYS A 182 -16.44 -18.61 19.22
N PRO A 183 -15.82 -17.53 18.67
CA PRO A 183 -16.37 -16.17 18.74
C PRO A 183 -17.70 -16.05 18.01
N SER A 184 -18.57 -15.15 18.48
CA SER A 184 -19.85 -14.89 17.83
C SER A 184 -19.66 -14.11 16.52
N TYR A 185 -20.58 -14.30 15.58
CA TYR A 185 -20.63 -13.51 14.34
C TYR A 185 -20.73 -11.99 14.61
N LEU A 186 -21.39 -11.60 15.71
CA LEU A 186 -21.42 -10.20 16.14
C LEU A 186 -20.06 -9.72 16.68
N ASP A 187 -19.36 -10.54 17.46
CA ASP A 187 -18.02 -10.21 18.00
C ASP A 187 -17.03 -9.98 16.85
N LEU A 188 -17.07 -10.83 15.81
CA LEU A 188 -16.23 -10.68 14.62
C LEU A 188 -16.54 -9.38 13.84
N ILE A 189 -17.82 -8.98 13.76
CA ILE A 189 -18.22 -7.67 13.19
C ILE A 189 -17.74 -6.52 14.06
N MET A 190 -17.90 -6.60 15.39
CA MET A 190 -17.46 -5.57 16.32
C MET A 190 -15.93 -5.41 16.27
N THR A 191 -15.17 -6.50 16.21
CA THR A 191 -13.71 -6.51 16.05
C THR A 191 -13.29 -5.87 14.72
N ARG A 192 -13.89 -6.26 13.58
CA ARG A 192 -13.63 -5.59 12.28
C ARG A 192 -13.92 -4.07 12.34
N ARG A 193 -15.04 -3.66 12.96
CA ARG A 193 -15.40 -2.25 13.14
C ARG A 193 -14.48 -1.50 14.11
N ARG A 194 -13.97 -2.19 15.13
CA ARG A 194 -13.04 -1.68 16.14
C ARG A 194 -11.67 -1.42 15.52
N MET A 195 -11.04 -2.43 14.91
CA MET A 195 -9.75 -2.30 14.21
C MET A 195 -9.79 -1.21 13.15
N LEU A 196 -10.86 -1.13 12.34
CA LEU A 196 -11.03 -0.08 11.33
C LEU A 196 -11.27 1.31 11.95
N ARG A 197 -11.76 1.42 13.19
CA ARG A 197 -11.87 2.71 13.90
C ARG A 197 -10.51 3.12 14.47
N GLU A 198 -9.81 2.20 15.10
CA GLU A 198 -8.47 2.41 15.66
C GLU A 198 -7.49 2.81 14.55
N ALA A 199 -7.46 2.09 13.42
CA ALA A 199 -6.67 2.44 12.25
C ALA A 199 -7.00 3.83 11.69
N ARG A 200 -8.29 4.17 11.50
CA ARG A 200 -8.68 5.52 11.04
C ARG A 200 -8.34 6.61 12.05
N GLN A 201 -8.33 6.30 13.35
CA GLN A 201 -7.93 7.25 14.41
C GLN A 201 -6.41 7.46 14.43
N HIS A 202 -5.61 6.40 14.25
CA HIS A 202 -4.16 6.52 14.10
C HIS A 202 -3.79 7.28 12.82
N VAL A 203 -4.45 7.02 11.68
CA VAL A 203 -4.25 7.82 10.46
C VAL A 203 -4.75 9.27 10.62
N ALA A 204 -5.89 9.50 11.29
CA ALA A 204 -6.34 10.86 11.63
C ALA A 204 -5.35 11.59 12.55
N HIS A 205 -4.65 10.86 13.42
CA HIS A 205 -3.53 11.40 14.15
C HIS A 205 -2.40 11.75 13.17
N LEU A 206 -1.78 10.76 12.50
CA LEU A 206 -0.61 10.94 11.61
C LEU A 206 -0.75 12.05 10.55
N GLU A 207 -1.88 12.12 9.84
CA GLU A 207 -2.11 13.13 8.80
C GLU A 207 -2.13 14.57 9.35
N GLY A 208 -2.54 14.75 10.62
CA GLY A 208 -2.62 16.05 11.28
C GLY A 208 -3.57 17.03 10.58
N ALA A 209 -3.22 18.31 10.62
CA ALA A 209 -3.98 19.38 9.95
C ALA A 209 -3.65 19.50 8.45
N ASP A 210 -2.45 19.11 8.04
CA ASP A 210 -1.86 19.52 6.75
C ASP A 210 -1.75 18.39 5.70
N GLY A 211 -1.96 17.13 6.09
CA GLY A 211 -1.93 15.98 5.18
C GLY A 211 -0.51 15.44 4.97
N LEU A 212 -0.08 14.55 5.87
CA LEU A 212 1.25 13.92 5.82
C LEU A 212 1.54 13.27 4.46
N VAL A 213 0.61 12.50 3.90
CA VAL A 213 0.78 11.86 2.57
C VAL A 213 0.98 12.88 1.44
N TRP A 214 0.30 14.03 1.47
CA TRP A 214 0.53 15.11 0.50
C TRP A 214 1.91 15.77 0.67
N GLN A 215 2.38 15.94 1.91
CA GLN A 215 3.75 16.44 2.17
C GLN A 215 4.82 15.44 1.72
N CYS A 216 4.64 14.15 1.98
CA CYS A 216 5.56 13.09 1.55
C CYS A 216 5.67 12.96 0.02
N ALA A 217 4.65 13.37 -0.73
CA ALA A 217 4.71 13.43 -2.19
C ALA A 217 5.88 14.28 -2.72
N ARG A 218 6.32 15.27 -1.93
CA ARG A 218 7.45 16.15 -2.25
C ARG A 218 8.80 15.41 -2.18
N MET A 219 8.89 14.28 -1.47
CA MET A 219 10.07 13.41 -1.43
C MET A 219 10.15 12.43 -2.62
N ALA A 220 9.16 12.43 -3.52
CA ALA A 220 9.09 11.49 -4.64
C ALA A 220 10.15 11.67 -5.74
N ASP A 221 11.10 12.60 -5.55
CA ASP A 221 12.34 12.70 -6.33
C ASP A 221 13.40 11.70 -5.82
N PHE A 222 13.38 11.36 -4.52
CA PHE A 222 14.24 10.36 -3.88
C PHE A 222 13.64 8.95 -3.88
N ASN A 223 12.32 8.82 -4.05
CA ASN A 223 11.68 7.53 -4.31
C ASN A 223 10.52 7.67 -5.33
N PRO A 224 10.71 7.28 -6.60
CA PRO A 224 9.68 7.42 -7.63
C PRO A 224 8.46 6.52 -7.40
N ALA A 225 8.55 5.51 -6.51
CA ALA A 225 7.40 4.70 -6.11
C ALA A 225 6.24 5.53 -5.57
N LEU A 226 6.52 6.67 -4.92
CA LEU A 226 5.53 7.60 -4.37
C LEU A 226 4.68 8.30 -5.46
N LYS A 227 5.19 8.41 -6.70
CA LYS A 227 4.48 8.96 -7.87
C LYS A 227 3.59 7.92 -8.58
N ASN A 228 3.51 6.68 -8.09
CA ASN A 228 2.72 5.62 -8.72
C ASN A 228 1.21 5.96 -8.72
N THR A 229 0.54 5.77 -9.87
CA THR A 229 -0.87 6.10 -10.07
C THR A 229 -1.82 5.43 -9.06
N ARG A 230 -1.44 4.28 -8.49
CA ARG A 230 -2.18 3.61 -7.40
C ARG A 230 -2.38 4.51 -6.17
N PHE A 231 -1.46 5.44 -5.91
CA PHE A 231 -1.52 6.36 -4.78
C PHE A 231 -2.19 7.71 -5.10
N SER A 232 -2.55 7.98 -6.36
CA SER A 232 -3.17 9.26 -6.78
C SER A 232 -4.44 9.61 -5.97
N ASN A 233 -5.32 8.64 -5.75
CA ASN A 233 -6.53 8.81 -4.93
C ASN A 233 -6.21 9.01 -3.42
N LEU A 234 -5.11 8.42 -2.94
CA LEU A 234 -4.62 8.59 -1.56
C LEU A 234 -4.11 10.02 -1.35
N LEU A 235 -3.25 10.48 -2.28
CA LEU A 235 -2.69 11.83 -2.35
C LEU A 235 -3.78 12.90 -2.39
N ARG A 236 -4.72 12.79 -3.34
CA ARG A 236 -5.85 13.72 -3.45
C ARG A 236 -6.74 13.74 -2.20
N SER A 237 -6.83 12.63 -1.48
CA SER A 237 -7.64 12.55 -0.24
C SER A 237 -6.91 13.08 1.00
N SER A 238 -5.58 13.04 1.01
CA SER A 238 -4.71 13.72 1.99
C SER A 238 -4.76 15.24 1.79
N GLU A 239 -4.58 15.69 0.55
CA GLU A 239 -4.70 17.09 0.12
C GLU A 239 -6.05 17.73 0.52
N ASN A 240 -7.15 17.01 0.28
CA ASN A 240 -8.50 17.44 0.66
C ASN A 240 -8.82 17.16 2.15
N ARG A 241 -7.84 16.75 2.97
CA ARG A 241 -7.93 16.54 4.44
C ARG A 241 -9.05 15.58 4.89
N VAL A 242 -9.46 14.67 4.00
CA VAL A 242 -10.59 13.73 4.22
C VAL A 242 -10.14 12.26 4.28
N LEU A 243 -8.85 11.98 4.13
CA LEU A 243 -8.28 10.64 4.05
C LEU A 243 -8.76 9.68 5.15
N SER A 244 -8.65 10.08 6.41
CA SER A 244 -9.10 9.30 7.58
C SER A 244 -10.60 8.99 7.60
N ARG A 245 -11.42 9.79 6.91
CA ARG A 245 -12.87 9.57 6.73
C ARG A 245 -13.17 8.66 5.55
N GLN A 246 -12.31 8.62 4.53
CA GLN A 246 -12.47 7.75 3.35
C GLN A 246 -11.93 6.33 3.53
N LEU A 247 -11.07 6.09 4.52
CA LEU A 247 -10.41 4.82 4.84
C LEU A 247 -11.36 3.73 5.41
N ASN A 248 -12.48 3.47 4.74
CA ASN A 248 -13.57 2.59 5.18
C ASN A 248 -13.40 1.10 4.80
N ARG A 249 -12.26 0.72 4.20
CA ARG A 249 -11.95 -0.67 3.81
C ARG A 249 -10.52 -1.05 4.19
N ARG A 250 -10.30 -2.32 4.55
CA ARG A 250 -8.98 -2.88 4.86
C ARG A 250 -7.96 -2.65 3.72
N GLU A 251 -8.42 -2.77 2.47
CA GLU A 251 -7.65 -2.49 1.25
C GLU A 251 -7.02 -1.09 1.25
N HIS A 252 -7.80 -0.06 1.61
CA HIS A 252 -7.34 1.33 1.54
C HIS A 252 -6.34 1.64 2.68
N VAL A 253 -6.54 1.07 3.88
CA VAL A 253 -5.60 1.21 5.01
C VAL A 253 -4.28 0.46 4.71
N ARG A 254 -4.35 -0.70 4.06
CA ARG A 254 -3.15 -1.40 3.57
C ARG A 254 -2.43 -0.63 2.47
N LEU A 255 -3.15 0.03 1.57
CA LEU A 255 -2.55 0.93 0.57
C LEU A 255 -1.86 2.13 1.22
N TYR A 256 -2.45 2.70 2.29
CA TYR A 256 -1.85 3.75 3.11
C TYR A 256 -0.56 3.29 3.80
N LEU A 257 -0.57 2.10 4.43
CA LEU A 257 0.62 1.48 5.02
C LEU A 257 1.75 1.30 3.99
N ILE A 258 1.44 0.76 2.81
CA ILE A 258 2.43 0.56 1.74
C ILE A 258 3.00 1.91 1.28
N TYR A 259 2.18 2.96 1.19
CA TYR A 259 2.65 4.31 0.88
C TYR A 259 3.60 4.84 1.96
N LEU A 260 3.24 4.73 3.25
CA LEU A 260 4.11 5.20 4.34
C LEU A 260 5.44 4.43 4.41
N LEU A 261 5.44 3.11 4.16
CA LEU A 261 6.68 2.32 4.08
C LEU A 261 7.58 2.72 2.89
N GLU A 262 7.01 3.21 1.78
CA GLU A 262 7.80 3.80 0.69
C GLU A 262 8.22 5.25 0.98
N ALA A 263 7.48 5.97 1.81
CA ALA A 263 7.80 7.32 2.28
C ALA A 263 8.90 7.30 3.35
N GLU A 264 8.93 6.28 4.20
CA GLU A 264 10.00 6.02 5.18
C GLU A 264 11.33 5.78 4.47
N LYS A 265 11.34 4.89 3.47
CA LYS A 265 12.51 4.67 2.58
C LYS A 265 12.94 5.93 1.84
N ALA A 266 12.00 6.82 1.49
CA ALA A 266 12.31 8.11 0.90
C ALA A 266 12.93 9.06 1.93
N TYR A 267 12.37 9.14 3.14
CA TYR A 267 12.90 9.93 4.25
C TYR A 267 14.35 9.53 4.56
N SER A 268 14.66 8.23 4.69
CA SER A 268 16.05 7.77 4.92
C SER A 268 17.02 8.13 3.79
N ARG A 269 16.54 8.31 2.54
CA ARG A 269 17.36 8.80 1.41
C ARG A 269 17.53 10.31 1.44
N VAL A 270 16.46 11.06 1.74
CA VAL A 270 16.50 12.52 1.95
C VAL A 270 17.46 12.87 3.10
N GLN A 271 17.42 12.10 4.18
CA GLN A 271 18.29 12.27 5.35
C GLN A 271 19.76 12.03 5.03
N LYS A 272 20.07 10.99 4.23
CA LYS A 272 21.43 10.73 3.73
C LYS A 272 21.93 11.86 2.83
N ALA A 273 21.15 12.23 1.81
CA ALA A 273 21.49 13.32 0.91
C ALA A 273 21.63 14.68 1.63
N PHE A 274 20.90 14.89 2.73
CA PHE A 274 21.08 16.06 3.60
C PHE A 274 22.42 16.02 4.35
N PHE A 275 22.81 14.88 4.94
CA PHE A 275 24.12 14.76 5.59
C PHE A 275 25.29 14.81 4.60
N GLU A 276 25.17 14.16 3.45
CA GLU A 276 26.16 14.18 2.35
C GLU A 276 26.37 15.62 1.86
N GLY A 277 25.30 16.35 1.55
CA GLY A 277 25.37 17.76 1.14
C GLY A 277 25.79 18.72 2.25
N ASN A 278 25.69 18.34 3.53
CA ASN A 278 26.20 19.09 4.66
C ASN A 278 27.71 18.84 4.88
N GLN A 279 28.20 17.64 4.58
CA GLN A 279 29.63 17.33 4.56
C GLN A 279 30.32 18.07 3.40
N GLU A 280 29.75 18.00 2.19
CA GLU A 280 30.24 18.73 1.02
C GLU A 280 30.36 20.25 1.28
N ALA A 281 29.38 20.85 1.98
CA ALA A 281 29.45 22.27 2.37
C ALA A 281 30.55 22.57 3.39
N ILE A 282 30.86 21.65 4.32
CA ILE A 282 31.97 21.81 5.27
C ILE A 282 33.31 21.67 4.55
N ASP A 283 33.45 20.68 3.67
CA ASP A 283 34.67 20.45 2.87
C ASP A 283 34.99 21.63 1.92
N GLN A 284 33.95 22.37 1.49
CA GLN A 284 34.06 23.60 0.68
C GLN A 284 34.21 24.88 1.52
N GLY A 285 34.25 24.79 2.85
CA GLY A 285 34.44 25.92 3.76
C GLY A 285 33.20 26.82 3.93
N TRP A 286 32.01 26.31 3.62
CA TRP A 286 30.74 27.05 3.68
C TRP A 286 30.04 26.86 5.03
N GLU A 287 30.70 27.24 6.13
CA GLU A 287 30.22 27.02 7.50
C GLU A 287 28.84 27.66 7.78
N GLU A 288 28.55 28.83 7.21
CA GLU A 288 27.23 29.49 7.30
C GLU A 288 26.08 28.70 6.63
N VAL A 289 26.42 27.71 5.81
CA VAL A 289 25.47 26.85 5.09
C VAL A 289 25.22 25.57 5.88
N ALA A 290 26.27 25.00 6.49
CA ALA A 290 26.18 23.81 7.32
C ALA A 290 25.19 24.01 8.47
N ALA A 291 24.24 23.09 8.61
CA ALA A 291 23.18 23.22 9.60
C ALA A 291 23.71 22.86 11.00
N GLU A 292 23.87 23.86 11.87
CA GLU A 292 24.02 23.61 13.30
C GLU A 292 22.88 22.69 13.80
N PRO A 293 23.19 21.64 14.57
CA PRO A 293 22.18 20.76 15.13
C PRO A 293 21.35 21.53 16.18
N ASP A 294 20.02 21.57 16.00
CA ASP A 294 19.11 22.18 16.98
C ASP A 294 19.41 21.58 18.39
N PRO A 295 19.66 22.41 19.42
CA PRO A 295 20.10 21.93 20.73
C PRO A 295 19.01 21.06 21.36
N ARG A 296 19.40 19.88 21.85
CA ARG A 296 18.47 18.94 22.52
C ARG A 296 18.09 19.48 23.90
N THR A 297 16.85 19.96 24.01
CA THR A 297 16.15 20.32 25.25
C THR A 297 15.07 19.30 25.56
#